data_AF-A0A507ESX8-F1
#
_entry.id   AF-A0A507ESX8-F1
#
_cell.length_a   1.000
_cell.length_b   1.000
_cell.length_c   1.000
_cell.angle_alpha   90.00
_cell.angle_beta   90.00
_cell.angle_gamma   90.00
#
_symmetry.space_group_name_H-M   'P 1'
#
loop_
_entity.id
_entity.type
_entity.pdbx_description
1 polymer ?
#
loop_
_entity_poly.entity_id
_entity_poly.type
_entity_poly.pdbx_seq_one_letter_code
_entity_poly.pdbx_strand_id
1 'polypeptide(L)'
;MPPPLDSRPTQQKPTAFQSIAAGMIAGGIEATITYPTEFVKTQLQLQGKATPAQQASNTMHATKHFTGPLDVVRVTLKQHGVFGLYRGLSALVIGTASKAGVRFLVFDQMKALLADKDGKVSGPRMMVAGLGAGVMEAVIAVTPTETIKTKLIQDQNLLKPRFKGLIHGTRIIIAEQGILGIYQGVTTVIARQGANSAVRLAAYGMMREKLTVRYEGKSVPAYATFGIGAIAGIITVYTTMPLDVLKTKMQATDARQRYKNSADCAVQTFKDEGVFAFWKGATPRLGRLIFSGGIVFTCYEENPDVIFSKAVSKILRHDTAIPMRQDGYVRLKDLLSRPQLRGKNLSDVQYIVESNDKQRYTLIEENGDWLIKANQGHSREVDVELVEIVDASEIPTVIHGTYLRNLSAIESQGLSKMNRNHIHFAVGRPGDSGVISGMRRTCNVLIYINVSLAMADGIKFYRSPNNVVLSSGVNGFIAPKYFERVEKTGQRIQ
;
A
#
# COMPACT_ATOMS: atom_id res chain seq x y z
N MET A 1 4.58 -12.93 -42.40
CA MET A 1 4.26 -13.37 -41.04
C MET A 1 5.10 -12.57 -40.07
N PRO A 2 4.50 -11.89 -39.06
CA PRO A 2 5.29 -11.33 -37.98
C PRO A 2 5.92 -12.48 -37.16
N PRO A 3 7.12 -12.29 -36.59
CA PRO A 3 7.77 -13.34 -35.80
C PRO A 3 7.01 -13.61 -34.49
N PRO A 4 7.13 -14.82 -33.91
CA PRO A 4 6.44 -15.17 -32.67
C PRO A 4 6.89 -14.32 -31.48
N LEU A 5 5.91 -13.92 -30.65
CA LEU A 5 6.06 -13.29 -29.35
C LEU A 5 6.74 -14.21 -28.34
N ASP A 6 8.06 -14.33 -28.34
CA ASP A 6 8.76 -14.95 -27.19
C ASP A 6 10.17 -14.44 -26.90
N SER A 7 10.68 -13.45 -27.63
CA SER A 7 12.00 -12.88 -27.35
C SER A 7 11.90 -11.64 -26.44
N ARG A 8 11.50 -11.82 -25.18
CA ARG A 8 11.86 -10.82 -24.16
C ARG A 8 13.38 -10.86 -23.98
N PRO A 9 14.11 -9.74 -24.06
CA PRO A 9 15.25 -9.57 -23.18
C PRO A 9 14.67 -9.68 -21.77
N THR A 10 15.07 -10.69 -21.00
CA THR A 10 14.75 -10.76 -19.56
C THR A 10 14.95 -9.36 -18.97
N GLN A 11 13.86 -8.74 -18.48
CA GLN A 11 13.95 -7.48 -17.74
C GLN A 11 15.13 -7.61 -16.81
N GLN A 12 16.15 -6.75 -16.98
CA GLN A 12 17.33 -6.79 -16.13
C GLN A 12 16.82 -6.73 -14.70
N LYS A 13 16.98 -7.83 -13.96
CA LYS A 13 16.60 -7.88 -12.56
C LYS A 13 17.28 -6.70 -11.90
N PRO A 14 16.55 -5.86 -11.13
CA PRO A 14 17.17 -4.76 -10.42
C PRO A 14 18.39 -5.28 -9.68
N THR A 15 19.49 -4.52 -9.73
CA THR A 15 20.70 -4.93 -9.03
C THR A 15 20.37 -5.13 -7.56
N ALA A 16 21.08 -6.04 -6.87
CA ALA A 16 20.84 -6.32 -5.45
C ALA A 16 20.81 -5.01 -4.62
N PHE A 17 21.67 -4.05 -4.97
CA PHE A 17 21.69 -2.71 -4.39
C PHE A 17 20.39 -1.92 -4.64
N GLN A 18 19.87 -1.89 -5.86
CA GLN A 18 18.61 -1.21 -6.19
C GLN A 18 17.42 -1.83 -5.45
N SER A 19 17.34 -3.16 -5.35
CA SER A 19 16.29 -3.84 -4.60
C SER A 19 16.38 -3.57 -3.10
N ILE A 20 17.58 -3.56 -2.54
CA ILE A 20 17.83 -3.23 -1.13
C ILE A 20 17.46 -1.77 -0.86
N ALA A 21 17.90 -0.84 -1.70
CA ALA A 21 17.59 0.59 -1.56
C ALA A 21 16.08 0.86 -1.65
N ALA A 22 15.38 0.27 -2.63
CA ALA A 22 13.94 0.37 -2.75
C ALA A 22 13.22 -0.23 -1.53
N GLY A 23 13.67 -1.39 -1.05
CA GLY A 23 13.15 -2.02 0.17
C GLY A 23 13.34 -1.18 1.42
N MET A 24 14.50 -0.52 1.58
CA MET A 24 14.78 0.39 2.70
C MET A 24 13.91 1.65 2.64
N ILE A 25 13.74 2.26 1.46
CA ILE A 25 12.90 3.45 1.29
C ILE A 25 11.44 3.11 1.56
N ALA A 26 10.92 2.04 0.95
CA ALA A 26 9.54 1.60 1.15
C ALA A 26 9.28 1.25 2.62
N GLY A 27 10.18 0.49 3.26
CA GLY A 27 10.09 0.15 4.67
C GLY A 27 10.19 1.38 5.60
N GLY A 28 11.01 2.37 5.23
CA GLY A 28 11.13 3.64 5.97
C GLY A 28 9.86 4.49 5.90
N ILE A 29 9.25 4.61 4.73
CA ILE A 29 7.97 5.31 4.53
C ILE A 29 6.86 4.60 5.30
N GLU A 30 6.75 3.27 5.15
CA GLU A 30 5.77 2.46 5.88
C GLU A 30 5.94 2.60 7.40
N ALA A 31 7.17 2.49 7.90
CA ALA A 31 7.48 2.65 9.32
C ALA A 31 7.13 4.05 9.84
N THR A 32 7.34 5.09 9.04
CA THR A 32 7.00 6.47 9.39
C THR A 32 5.49 6.66 9.45
N ILE A 33 4.75 6.26 8.41
CA ILE A 33 3.28 6.38 8.36
C ILE A 33 2.63 5.61 9.50
N THR A 34 3.13 4.41 9.80
CA THR A 34 2.57 3.55 10.84
C THR A 34 3.10 3.87 12.24
N TYR A 35 4.09 4.76 12.39
CA TYR A 35 4.74 5.04 13.67
C TYR A 35 3.80 5.45 14.82
N PRO A 36 2.75 6.28 14.60
CA PRO A 36 1.83 6.65 15.67
C PRO A 36 1.20 5.45 16.36
N THR A 37 0.95 4.35 15.64
CA THR A 37 0.43 3.10 16.23
C THR A 37 1.47 2.42 17.14
N GLU A 38 2.76 2.45 16.77
CA GLU A 38 3.85 1.96 17.61
C GLU A 38 4.01 2.79 18.87
N PHE A 39 3.92 4.12 18.75
CA PHE A 39 3.96 5.02 19.89
C PHE A 39 2.83 4.70 20.87
N VAL A 40 1.58 4.66 20.39
CA VAL A 40 0.39 4.36 21.23
C VAL A 40 0.50 2.99 21.89
N LYS A 41 0.93 1.96 21.14
CA LYS A 41 1.17 0.62 21.68
C LYS A 41 2.19 0.67 22.83
N THR A 42 3.33 1.30 22.60
CA THR A 42 4.44 1.36 23.57
C THR A 42 3.98 2.07 24.84
N GLN A 43 3.25 3.17 24.72
CA GLN A 43 2.69 3.87 25.88
C GLN A 43 1.76 2.97 26.70
N LEU A 44 0.81 2.29 26.06
CA LEU A 44 -0.12 1.40 26.75
C LEU A 44 0.57 0.21 27.43
N GLN A 45 1.66 -0.30 26.85
CA GLN A 45 2.44 -1.42 27.40
C GLN A 45 3.31 -1.03 28.60
N LEU A 46 3.78 0.21 28.62
CA LEU A 46 4.56 0.76 29.74
C LEU A 46 3.69 1.07 30.96
N GLN A 47 2.37 1.17 30.80
CA GLN A 47 1.47 1.43 31.93
C GLN A 47 1.35 0.20 32.84
N GLY A 48 2.01 0.27 33.99
CA GLY A 48 1.80 -0.65 35.10
C GLY A 48 1.18 0.05 36.31
N LYS A 49 0.68 -0.73 37.27
CA LYS A 49 0.30 -0.18 38.58
C LYS A 49 1.55 0.36 39.28
N ALA A 50 1.49 1.61 39.75
CA ALA A 50 2.55 2.17 40.58
C ALA A 50 2.73 1.29 41.83
N THR A 51 3.97 0.96 42.18
CA THR A 51 4.24 0.25 43.44
C THR A 51 3.91 1.16 44.63
N PRO A 52 3.63 0.62 45.82
CA PRO A 52 3.42 1.42 47.03
C PRO A 52 4.60 2.37 47.32
N ALA A 53 5.82 1.97 46.99
CA ALA A 53 7.02 2.80 47.08
C ALA A 53 7.02 3.99 46.09
N GLN A 54 6.46 3.82 44.88
CA GLN A 54 6.30 4.88 43.88
C GLN A 54 5.15 5.85 44.22
N GLN A 55 4.15 5.38 44.98
CA GLN A 55 3.08 6.24 45.52
C GLN A 55 3.56 7.11 46.70
N ALA A 56 4.53 6.62 47.48
CA ALA A 56 5.12 7.37 48.59
C ALA A 56 6.13 8.45 48.15
N SER A 57 6.81 8.26 47.00
CA SER A 57 7.74 9.25 46.45
C SER A 57 7.02 10.32 45.62
N ASN A 58 6.59 11.40 46.26
CA ASN A 58 6.01 12.56 45.58
C ASN A 58 7.03 13.20 44.60
N THR A 59 6.58 13.46 43.37
CA THR A 59 7.00 14.52 42.41
C THR A 59 8.00 14.31 41.26
N MET A 60 8.81 13.24 41.13
CA MET A 60 9.77 13.14 39.98
C MET A 60 9.53 12.02 38.95
N HIS A 61 8.80 10.94 39.30
CA HIS A 61 8.57 9.79 38.41
C HIS A 61 7.08 9.50 38.13
N ALA A 62 6.18 10.41 38.49
CA ALA A 62 4.76 10.27 38.19
C ALA A 62 4.54 10.22 36.67
N THR A 63 3.95 9.13 36.20
CA THR A 63 3.59 8.90 34.79
C THR A 63 2.10 9.14 34.59
N LYS A 64 1.72 9.64 33.41
CA LYS A 64 0.31 9.82 33.04
C LYS A 64 -0.33 8.45 32.80
N HIS A 65 -1.53 8.25 33.36
CA HIS A 65 -2.34 7.07 33.11
C HIS A 65 -3.35 7.34 31.99
N PHE A 66 -3.41 6.44 31.02
CA PHE A 66 -4.27 6.47 29.84
C PHE A 66 -5.32 5.38 29.93
N THR A 67 -6.55 5.75 29.59
CA THR A 67 -7.72 4.85 29.57
C THR A 67 -7.75 3.94 28.35
N GLY A 68 -7.09 4.34 27.25
CA GLY A 68 -7.04 3.55 26.03
C GLY A 68 -6.26 4.19 24.87
N PRO A 69 -6.25 3.57 23.68
CA PRO A 69 -5.45 4.03 22.53
C PRO A 69 -5.79 5.46 22.07
N LEU A 70 -7.08 5.82 22.02
CA LEU A 70 -7.52 7.15 21.59
C LEU A 70 -7.16 8.23 22.62
N ASP A 71 -7.12 7.88 23.89
CA ASP A 71 -6.75 8.78 24.97
C ASP A 71 -5.25 9.15 24.88
N VAL A 72 -4.38 8.17 24.62
CA VAL A 72 -2.96 8.41 24.35
C VAL A 72 -2.78 9.43 23.22
N VAL A 73 -3.52 9.27 22.11
CA VAL A 73 -3.46 10.18 20.97
C VAL A 73 -3.93 11.58 21.36
N ARG A 74 -5.11 11.70 21.97
CA ARG A 74 -5.69 13.00 22.37
C ARG A 74 -4.78 13.77 23.33
N VAL A 75 -4.30 13.11 24.38
CA VAL A 75 -3.42 13.73 25.38
C VAL A 75 -2.08 14.14 24.75
N THR A 76 -1.50 13.29 23.90
CA THR A 76 -0.23 13.60 23.24
C THR A 76 -0.37 14.77 22.28
N LEU A 77 -1.43 14.80 21.47
CA LEU A 77 -1.70 15.91 20.54
C LEU A 77 -1.90 17.23 21.28
N LYS A 78 -2.63 17.22 22.41
CA LYS A 78 -2.87 18.42 23.22
C LYS A 78 -1.59 18.98 23.85
N GLN A 79 -0.63 18.13 24.20
CA GLN A 79 0.56 18.53 24.95
C GLN A 79 1.81 18.75 24.09
N HIS A 80 1.99 17.94 23.06
CA HIS A 80 3.23 17.89 22.25
C HIS A 80 2.96 18.07 20.75
N GLY A 81 1.70 18.28 20.37
CA GLY A 81 1.29 18.34 18.96
C GLY A 81 1.50 17.02 18.21
N VAL A 82 1.44 17.10 16.89
CA VAL A 82 1.57 15.92 16.01
C VAL A 82 2.96 15.29 16.12
N PHE A 83 4.02 16.09 16.26
CA PHE A 83 5.39 15.59 16.37
C PHE A 83 5.64 14.78 17.66
N GLY A 84 4.84 14.98 18.72
CA GLY A 84 4.89 14.16 19.92
C GLY A 84 4.60 12.68 19.69
N LEU A 85 3.77 12.35 18.69
CA LEU A 85 3.48 10.96 18.30
C LEU A 85 4.67 10.27 17.62
N TYR A 86 5.66 11.05 17.17
CA TYR A 86 6.86 10.58 16.48
C TYR A 86 8.10 10.48 17.38
N ARG A 87 7.90 10.64 18.69
CA ARG A 87 8.97 10.51 19.67
C ARG A 87 9.60 9.12 19.60
N GLY A 88 10.91 9.08 19.36
CA GLY A 88 11.68 7.84 19.21
C GLY A 88 11.76 7.30 17.77
N LEU A 89 11.13 7.95 16.77
CA LEU A 89 11.16 7.50 15.37
C LEU A 89 12.60 7.38 14.85
N SER A 90 13.49 8.32 15.19
CA SER A 90 14.88 8.28 14.74
C SER A 90 15.63 7.02 15.21
N ALA A 91 15.38 6.56 16.44
CA ALA A 91 15.93 5.29 16.93
C ALA A 91 15.41 4.09 16.11
N LEU A 92 14.12 4.09 15.75
CA LEU A 92 13.52 3.03 14.92
C LEU A 92 14.10 3.02 13.49
N VAL A 93 14.25 4.19 12.86
CA VAL A 93 14.78 4.30 11.50
C VAL A 93 16.22 3.81 11.44
N ILE A 94 17.07 4.27 12.36
CA ILE A 94 18.45 3.79 12.49
C ILE A 94 18.47 2.28 12.77
N GLY A 95 17.62 1.81 13.70
CA GLY A 95 17.53 0.39 14.04
C GLY A 95 17.11 -0.49 12.88
N THR A 96 16.21 -0.02 12.02
CA THR A 96 15.76 -0.75 10.84
C THR A 96 16.86 -0.88 9.79
N ALA A 97 17.62 0.20 9.56
CA ALA A 97 18.77 0.16 8.66
C ALA A 97 19.87 -0.77 9.19
N SER A 98 20.24 -0.65 10.47
CA SER A 98 21.23 -1.50 11.12
C SER A 98 20.82 -2.98 11.12
N LYS A 99 19.53 -3.26 11.37
CA LYS A 99 18.95 -4.60 11.31
C LYS A 99 19.16 -5.26 9.96
N ALA A 100 18.85 -4.55 8.86
CA ALA A 100 19.03 -5.10 7.52
C ALA A 100 20.52 -5.42 7.25
N GLY A 101 21.42 -4.50 7.58
CA GLY A 101 22.87 -4.70 7.41
C GLY A 101 23.40 -5.91 8.18
N VAL A 102 23.12 -6.00 9.49
CA VAL A 102 23.57 -7.12 10.32
C VAL A 102 23.01 -8.45 9.82
N ARG A 103 21.72 -8.49 9.46
CA ARG A 103 21.08 -9.72 8.99
C ARG A 103 21.77 -10.28 7.74
N PHE A 104 22.02 -9.45 6.72
CA PHE A 104 22.66 -9.93 5.49
C PHE A 104 24.09 -10.40 5.74
N LEU A 105 24.89 -9.58 6.44
CA LEU A 105 26.29 -9.91 6.72
C LEU A 105 26.42 -11.19 7.54
N VAL A 106 25.66 -11.32 8.64
CA VAL A 106 25.75 -12.50 9.50
C VAL A 106 25.20 -13.73 8.81
N PHE A 107 24.09 -13.60 8.06
CA PHE A 107 23.51 -14.74 7.35
C PHE A 107 24.45 -15.30 6.29
N ASP A 108 25.12 -14.44 5.51
CA ASP A 108 26.06 -14.88 4.49
C ASP A 108 27.33 -15.48 5.10
N GLN A 109 27.85 -14.90 6.18
CA GLN A 109 28.96 -15.49 6.94
C GLN A 109 28.59 -16.86 7.53
N MET A 110 27.42 -16.98 8.17
CA MET A 110 26.98 -18.25 8.74
C MET A 110 26.73 -19.32 7.67
N LYS A 111 26.18 -18.94 6.51
CA LYS A 111 26.08 -19.85 5.37
C LYS A 111 27.44 -20.32 4.90
N ALA A 112 28.41 -19.42 4.75
CA ALA A 112 29.76 -19.78 4.31
C ALA A 112 30.42 -20.75 5.30
N LEU A 113 30.23 -20.53 6.60
CA LEU A 113 30.74 -21.42 7.66
C LEU A 113 30.04 -22.78 7.70
N LEU A 114 28.77 -22.86 7.27
CA LEU A 114 27.96 -24.09 7.32
C LEU A 114 27.86 -24.81 5.96
N ALA A 115 28.48 -24.25 4.92
CA ALA A 115 28.56 -24.88 3.61
C ALA A 115 29.36 -26.19 3.68
N ASP A 116 28.92 -27.19 2.93
CA ASP A 116 29.72 -28.39 2.71
C ASP A 116 30.88 -28.14 1.73
N LYS A 117 31.66 -29.19 1.45
CA LYS A 117 32.82 -29.14 0.56
C LYS A 117 32.45 -28.73 -0.88
N ASP A 118 31.18 -28.87 -1.26
CA ASP A 118 30.65 -28.50 -2.58
C ASP A 118 29.98 -27.11 -2.57
N GLY A 119 30.07 -26.36 -1.47
CA GLY A 119 29.48 -25.04 -1.32
C GLY A 119 27.96 -25.03 -1.10
N LYS A 120 27.34 -26.20 -0.84
CA LYS A 120 25.90 -26.33 -0.61
C LYS A 120 25.59 -26.30 0.89
N VAL A 121 24.45 -25.69 1.23
CA VAL A 121 23.95 -25.61 2.61
C VAL A 121 22.64 -26.38 2.69
N SER A 122 22.60 -27.46 3.48
CA SER A 122 21.39 -28.25 3.67
C SER A 122 20.28 -27.47 4.38
N GLY A 123 19.03 -27.91 4.24
CA GLY A 123 17.87 -27.26 4.88
C GLY A 123 18.04 -27.00 6.39
N PRO A 124 18.45 -27.99 7.20
CA PRO A 124 18.70 -27.77 8.64
C PRO A 124 19.82 -26.76 8.91
N ARG A 125 20.91 -26.79 8.14
CA ARG A 125 22.01 -25.82 8.28
C ARG A 125 21.59 -24.41 7.90
N MET A 126 20.71 -24.28 6.90
CA MET A 126 20.09 -23.01 6.53
C MET A 126 19.23 -22.44 7.66
N MET A 127 18.49 -23.30 8.37
CA MET A 127 17.71 -22.88 9.54
C MET A 127 18.62 -22.40 10.68
N VAL A 128 19.72 -23.10 10.95
CA VAL A 128 20.72 -22.68 11.96
C VAL A 128 21.33 -21.33 11.58
N ALA A 129 21.73 -21.14 10.31
CA ALA A 129 22.23 -19.86 9.80
C ALA A 129 21.19 -18.74 9.98
N GLY A 130 19.93 -19.01 9.64
CA GLY A 130 18.84 -18.04 9.79
C GLY A 130 18.56 -17.67 11.25
N LEU A 131 18.56 -18.66 12.16
CA LEU A 131 18.36 -18.44 13.59
C LEU A 131 19.51 -17.66 14.21
N GLY A 132 20.76 -18.06 13.92
CA GLY A 132 21.94 -17.37 14.42
C GLY A 132 22.02 -15.92 13.91
N ALA A 133 21.73 -15.69 12.64
CA ALA A 133 21.61 -14.34 12.09
C ALA A 133 20.52 -13.52 12.81
N GLY A 134 19.36 -14.14 13.10
CA GLY A 134 18.28 -13.49 13.86
C GLY A 134 18.67 -13.13 15.31
N VAL A 135 19.44 -13.98 15.98
CA VAL A 135 19.96 -13.70 17.34
C VAL A 135 20.98 -12.55 17.29
N MET A 136 21.92 -12.57 16.36
CA MET A 136 22.92 -11.51 16.23
C MET A 136 22.28 -10.17 15.85
N GLU A 137 21.31 -10.19 14.95
CA GLU A 137 20.49 -9.03 14.61
C GLU A 137 19.76 -8.48 15.84
N ALA A 138 19.19 -9.37 16.66
CA ALA A 138 18.53 -9.00 17.90
C ALA A 138 19.46 -8.28 18.87
N VAL A 139 20.66 -8.82 19.07
CA VAL A 139 21.64 -8.29 20.02
C VAL A 139 22.23 -6.97 19.52
N ILE A 140 22.80 -6.96 18.31
CA ILE A 140 23.61 -5.84 17.81
C ILE A 140 22.74 -4.64 17.39
N ALA A 141 21.61 -4.89 16.73
CA ALA A 141 20.83 -3.81 16.13
C ALA A 141 19.51 -3.55 16.86
N VAL A 142 18.72 -4.58 17.10
CA VAL A 142 17.33 -4.40 17.56
C VAL A 142 17.26 -4.00 19.02
N THR A 143 17.95 -4.69 19.92
CA THR A 143 17.88 -4.39 21.36
C THR A 143 18.31 -2.96 21.69
N PRO A 144 19.49 -2.44 21.29
CA PRO A 144 19.90 -1.09 21.66
C PRO A 144 18.94 -0.02 21.14
N THR A 145 18.51 -0.14 19.88
CA THR A 145 17.61 0.83 19.26
C THR A 145 16.19 0.79 19.85
N GLU A 146 15.66 -0.40 20.12
CA GLU A 146 14.35 -0.57 20.77
C GLU A 146 14.36 -0.09 22.23
N THR A 147 15.43 -0.35 22.99
CA THR A 147 15.55 0.11 24.37
C THR A 147 15.61 1.64 24.42
N ILE A 148 16.44 2.26 23.58
CA ILE A 148 16.54 3.73 23.50
C ILE A 148 15.20 4.34 23.10
N LYS A 149 14.54 3.79 22.06
CA LYS A 149 13.20 4.22 21.64
C LYS A 149 12.20 4.15 22.80
N THR A 150 12.14 3.01 23.49
CA THR A 150 11.20 2.79 24.59
C THR A 150 11.42 3.79 25.73
N LYS A 151 12.68 4.04 26.12
CA LYS A 151 13.03 5.03 27.14
C LYS A 151 12.71 6.46 26.72
N LEU A 152 12.92 6.82 25.45
CA LEU A 152 12.52 8.12 24.89
C LEU A 152 11.01 8.35 24.89
N ILE A 153 10.22 7.29 24.64
CA ILE A 153 8.75 7.31 24.67
C ILE A 153 8.25 7.43 26.11
N GLN A 154 8.84 6.66 27.04
CA GLN A 154 8.51 6.71 28.47
C GLN A 154 8.78 8.09 29.07
N ASP A 155 9.94 8.68 28.75
CA ASP A 155 10.36 9.99 29.26
C ASP A 155 9.40 11.12 28.87
N GLN A 156 8.78 11.05 27.69
CA GLN A 156 7.78 12.04 27.25
C GLN A 156 6.50 12.03 28.13
N ASN A 157 6.22 10.92 28.82
CA ASN A 157 5.06 10.84 29.72
C ASN A 157 5.35 11.33 31.14
N LEU A 158 6.62 11.54 31.48
CA LEU A 158 6.96 12.13 32.77
C LEU A 158 6.39 13.55 32.83
N LEU A 159 6.03 13.98 34.03
CA LEU A 159 5.64 15.38 34.25
C LEU A 159 6.78 16.35 33.89
N LYS A 160 8.04 15.90 34.03
CA LYS A 160 9.25 16.64 33.65
C LYS A 160 10.14 15.74 32.77
N PRO A 161 9.98 15.78 31.43
CA PRO A 161 10.83 15.02 30.51
C PRO A 161 12.30 15.44 30.62
N ARG A 162 13.22 14.46 30.63
CA ARG A 162 14.67 14.66 30.82
C ARG A 162 15.43 14.57 29.51
N PHE A 163 14.91 13.82 28.54
CA PHE A 163 15.59 13.58 27.27
C PHE A 163 15.23 14.66 26.24
N LYS A 164 16.23 15.35 25.69
CA LYS A 164 15.98 16.33 24.61
C LYS A 164 15.85 15.68 23.23
N GLY A 165 16.46 14.51 23.04
CA GLY A 165 16.42 13.77 21.77
C GLY A 165 17.24 12.48 21.85
N LEU A 166 17.49 11.86 20.68
CA LEU A 166 18.17 10.56 20.60
C LEU A 166 19.56 10.57 21.23
N ILE A 167 20.43 11.49 20.80
CA ILE A 167 21.82 11.55 21.26
C ILE A 167 21.89 11.89 22.75
N HIS A 168 21.17 12.94 23.16
CA HIS A 168 21.13 13.36 24.57
C HIS A 168 20.55 12.28 25.48
N GLY A 169 19.45 11.63 25.08
CA GLY A 169 18.85 10.54 25.84
C GLY A 169 19.79 9.33 25.94
N THR A 170 20.43 8.94 24.84
CA THR A 170 21.41 7.83 24.84
C THR A 170 22.59 8.14 25.75
N ARG A 171 23.13 9.37 25.73
CA ARG A 171 24.22 9.78 26.62
C ARG A 171 23.82 9.69 28.10
N ILE A 172 22.62 10.13 28.46
CA ILE A 172 22.12 10.02 29.84
C ILE A 172 21.95 8.55 30.24
N ILE A 173 21.35 7.72 29.38
CA ILE A 173 21.15 6.29 29.66
C ILE A 173 22.49 5.61 29.93
N ILE A 174 23.50 5.87 29.10
CA ILE A 174 24.84 5.29 29.26
C ILE A 174 25.53 5.83 30.51
N ALA A 175 25.40 7.13 30.81
CA ALA A 175 25.98 7.73 32.01
C ALA A 175 25.38 7.18 33.31
N GLU A 176 24.07 6.90 33.33
CA GLU A 176 23.36 6.42 34.54
C GLU A 176 23.38 4.91 34.71
N GLN A 177 23.30 4.15 33.60
CA GLN A 177 23.06 2.70 33.64
C GLN A 177 24.18 1.86 32.98
N GLY A 178 25.21 2.54 32.45
CA GLY A 178 26.26 1.95 31.64
C GLY A 178 25.75 1.45 30.28
N ILE A 179 26.64 0.80 29.53
CA ILE A 179 26.29 0.22 28.21
C ILE A 179 25.20 -0.86 28.33
N LEU A 180 25.17 -1.59 29.44
CA LEU A 180 24.12 -2.59 29.70
C LEU A 180 22.72 -1.95 29.80
N GLY A 181 22.63 -0.63 30.03
CA GLY A 181 21.37 0.10 30.06
C GLY A 181 20.63 0.11 28.72
N ILE A 182 21.35 0.05 27.60
CA ILE A 182 20.75 -0.06 26.25
C ILE A 182 20.49 -1.53 25.84
N TYR A 183 21.08 -2.51 26.54
CA TYR A 183 20.86 -3.95 26.31
C TYR A 183 19.79 -4.58 27.22
N GLN A 184 19.09 -3.76 28.00
CA GLN A 184 18.05 -4.21 28.91
C GLN A 184 16.92 -4.91 28.13
N GLY A 185 16.51 -6.11 28.57
CA GLY A 185 15.48 -6.90 27.87
C GLY A 185 15.96 -7.64 26.62
N VAL A 186 17.28 -7.84 26.42
CA VAL A 186 17.79 -8.60 25.26
C VAL A 186 17.18 -10.00 25.13
N THR A 187 16.97 -10.69 26.24
CA THR A 187 16.35 -12.03 26.30
C THR A 187 14.92 -12.01 25.76
N THR A 188 14.10 -11.03 26.15
CA THR A 188 12.73 -10.87 25.67
C THR A 188 12.69 -10.42 24.21
N VAL A 189 13.66 -9.62 23.76
CA VAL A 189 13.80 -9.28 22.33
C VAL A 189 14.10 -10.52 21.49
N ILE A 190 15.07 -11.36 21.91
CA ILE A 190 15.42 -12.60 21.20
C ILE A 190 14.21 -13.54 21.15
N ALA A 191 13.59 -13.80 22.31
CA ALA A 191 12.41 -14.67 22.39
C ALA A 191 11.26 -14.17 21.50
N ARG A 192 10.98 -12.87 21.54
CA ARG A 192 9.98 -12.23 20.68
C ARG A 192 10.28 -12.42 19.20
N GLN A 193 11.51 -12.19 18.77
CA GLN A 193 11.88 -12.32 17.35
C GLN A 193 11.80 -13.76 16.86
N GLY A 194 12.25 -14.71 17.67
CA GLY A 194 12.10 -16.14 17.41
C GLY A 194 10.63 -16.52 17.28
N ALA A 195 9.80 -16.15 18.27
CA ALA A 195 8.37 -16.45 18.26
C ALA A 195 7.65 -15.83 17.05
N ASN A 196 7.94 -14.57 16.71
CA ASN A 196 7.35 -13.90 15.56
C ASN A 196 7.69 -14.61 14.24
N SER A 197 8.92 -15.10 14.10
CA SER A 197 9.34 -15.86 12.91
C SER A 197 8.66 -17.23 12.85
N ALA A 198 8.68 -17.97 13.96
CA ALA A 198 8.09 -19.31 14.04
C ALA A 198 6.57 -19.30 13.81
N VAL A 199 5.84 -18.44 14.54
CA VAL A 199 4.37 -18.37 14.45
C VAL A 199 3.91 -17.90 13.08
N ARG A 200 4.59 -16.88 12.51
CA ARG A 200 4.24 -16.39 11.16
C ARG A 200 4.45 -17.47 10.11
N LEU A 201 5.58 -18.18 10.15
CA LEU A 201 5.89 -19.25 9.20
C LEU A 201 4.91 -20.41 9.33
N ALA A 202 4.61 -20.85 10.56
CA ALA A 202 3.66 -21.92 10.82
C ALA A 202 2.25 -21.54 10.35
N ALA A 203 1.73 -20.38 10.78
CA ALA A 203 0.40 -19.93 10.42
C ALA A 203 0.25 -19.74 8.91
N TYR A 204 1.19 -19.03 8.29
CA TYR A 204 1.16 -18.80 6.84
C TYR A 204 1.33 -20.11 6.06
N GLY A 205 2.27 -20.97 6.45
CA GLY A 205 2.54 -22.24 5.80
C GLY A 205 1.33 -23.17 5.81
N MET A 206 0.74 -23.39 6.99
CA MET A 206 -0.46 -24.24 7.15
C MET A 206 -1.65 -23.74 6.33
N MET A 207 -1.86 -22.43 6.28
CA MET A 207 -2.95 -21.84 5.49
C MET A 207 -2.66 -21.88 3.99
N ARG A 208 -1.41 -21.62 3.59
CA ARG A 208 -0.98 -21.65 2.19
C ARG A 208 -1.08 -23.05 1.60
N GLU A 209 -0.65 -24.07 2.34
CA GLU A 209 -0.72 -25.47 1.92
C GLU A 209 -2.18 -25.89 1.64
N LYS A 210 -3.09 -25.64 2.59
CA LYS A 210 -4.53 -25.92 2.39
C LYS A 210 -5.10 -25.22 1.15
N LEU A 211 -4.66 -23.99 0.89
CA LEU A 211 -5.12 -23.22 -0.26
C LEU A 211 -4.54 -23.77 -1.57
N THR A 212 -3.25 -24.11 -1.60
CA THR A 212 -2.62 -24.74 -2.77
C THR A 212 -3.28 -26.08 -3.13
N VAL A 213 -3.64 -26.89 -2.12
CA VAL A 213 -4.43 -28.12 -2.31
C VAL A 213 -5.81 -27.80 -2.88
N ARG A 214 -6.49 -26.77 -2.36
CA ARG A 214 -7.82 -26.33 -2.84
C ARG A 214 -7.81 -25.86 -4.30
N TYR A 215 -6.70 -25.27 -4.76
CA TYR A 215 -6.50 -24.79 -6.13
C TYR A 215 -5.79 -25.81 -7.04
N GLU A 216 -5.61 -27.06 -6.61
CA GLU A 216 -4.99 -28.14 -7.42
C GLU A 216 -3.61 -27.75 -8.00
N GLY A 217 -2.82 -26.96 -7.26
CA GLY A 217 -1.52 -26.47 -7.74
C GLY A 217 -1.56 -25.31 -8.73
N LYS A 218 -2.75 -24.79 -9.10
CA LYS A 218 -2.90 -23.55 -9.89
C LYS A 218 -2.48 -22.31 -9.06
N SER A 219 -2.20 -21.20 -9.75
CA SER A 219 -1.80 -19.96 -9.07
C SER A 219 -2.93 -19.45 -8.16
N VAL A 220 -2.60 -19.21 -6.90
CA VAL A 220 -3.55 -18.70 -5.91
C VAL A 220 -3.83 -17.22 -6.21
N PRO A 221 -5.10 -16.79 -6.32
CA PRO A 221 -5.43 -15.39 -6.56
C PRO A 221 -4.82 -14.45 -5.51
N ALA A 222 -4.45 -13.24 -5.93
CA ALA A 222 -3.78 -12.26 -5.07
C ALA A 222 -4.60 -11.92 -3.80
N TYR A 223 -5.93 -11.77 -3.94
CA TYR A 223 -6.82 -11.51 -2.79
C TYR A 223 -6.83 -12.65 -1.76
N ALA A 224 -6.72 -13.91 -2.22
CA ALA A 224 -6.71 -15.07 -1.34
C ALA A 224 -5.37 -15.19 -0.62
N THR A 225 -4.26 -14.92 -1.33
CA THR A 225 -2.92 -14.81 -0.74
C THR A 225 -2.84 -13.68 0.30
N PHE A 226 -3.47 -12.54 0.00
CA PHE A 226 -3.58 -11.42 0.93
C PHE A 226 -4.40 -11.80 2.18
N GLY A 227 -5.55 -12.46 2.00
CA GLY A 227 -6.42 -12.91 3.09
C GLY A 227 -5.71 -13.84 4.08
N ILE A 228 -5.00 -14.86 3.59
CA ILE A 228 -4.22 -15.74 4.47
C ILE A 228 -3.05 -15.00 5.14
N GLY A 229 -2.44 -14.03 4.46
CA GLY A 229 -1.40 -13.18 5.03
C GLY A 229 -1.92 -12.32 6.18
N ALA A 230 -3.12 -11.75 6.03
CA ALA A 230 -3.79 -10.98 7.07
C ALA A 230 -4.15 -11.85 8.30
N ILE A 231 -4.74 -13.03 8.07
CA ILE A 231 -5.08 -13.97 9.16
C ILE A 231 -3.81 -14.45 9.88
N ALA A 232 -2.75 -14.79 9.14
CA ALA A 232 -1.46 -15.18 9.72
C ALA A 232 -0.88 -14.05 10.56
N GLY A 233 -1.01 -12.80 10.08
CA GLY A 233 -0.63 -11.60 10.81
C GLY A 233 -1.39 -11.44 12.13
N ILE A 234 -2.71 -11.63 12.13
CA ILE A 234 -3.56 -11.55 13.33
C ILE A 234 -3.16 -12.61 14.36
N ILE A 235 -3.03 -13.88 13.93
CA ILE A 235 -2.59 -14.98 14.81
C ILE A 235 -1.23 -14.62 15.42
N THR A 236 -0.28 -14.19 14.59
CA THR A 236 1.06 -13.79 15.04
C THR A 236 0.99 -12.66 16.08
N VAL A 237 0.14 -11.65 15.86
CA VAL A 237 0.00 -10.54 16.82
C VAL A 237 -0.47 -11.04 18.17
N TYR A 238 -1.55 -11.83 18.23
CA TYR A 238 -2.10 -12.32 19.50
C TYR A 238 -1.17 -13.31 20.20
N THR A 239 -0.52 -14.20 19.46
CA THR A 239 0.40 -15.20 20.05
C THR A 239 1.67 -14.56 20.60
N THR A 240 2.26 -13.57 19.92
CA THR A 240 3.51 -12.96 20.39
C THR A 240 3.30 -11.75 21.30
N MET A 241 2.05 -11.31 21.51
CA MET A 241 1.74 -10.14 22.32
C MET A 241 2.32 -10.20 23.74
N PRO A 242 2.25 -11.34 24.46
CA PRO A 242 2.85 -11.45 25.79
C PRO A 242 4.35 -11.13 25.80
N LEU A 243 5.10 -11.60 24.79
CA LEU A 243 6.52 -11.30 24.65
C LEU A 243 6.78 -9.83 24.29
N ASP A 244 5.89 -9.21 23.49
CA ASP A 244 5.95 -7.77 23.20
C ASP A 244 5.76 -6.94 24.48
N VAL A 245 4.80 -7.30 25.34
CA VAL A 245 4.57 -6.61 26.62
C VAL A 245 5.78 -6.77 27.55
N LEU A 246 6.29 -7.99 27.72
CA LEU A 246 7.45 -8.25 28.56
C LEU A 246 8.70 -7.53 28.06
N LYS A 247 8.92 -7.51 26.73
CA LYS A 247 9.99 -6.74 26.12
C LYS A 247 9.89 -5.26 26.49
N THR A 248 8.74 -4.65 26.24
CA THR A 248 8.55 -3.21 26.49
C THR A 248 8.71 -2.87 27.97
N LYS A 249 8.17 -3.68 28.88
CA LYS A 249 8.36 -3.51 30.32
C LYS A 249 9.81 -3.68 30.75
N MET A 250 10.49 -4.71 30.26
CA MET A 250 11.92 -4.92 30.54
C MET A 250 12.81 -3.83 29.94
N GLN A 251 12.34 -3.04 28.97
CA GLN A 251 13.07 -1.92 28.36
C GLN A 251 12.77 -0.56 29.00
N ALA A 252 11.84 -0.51 29.96
CA ALA A 252 11.54 0.70 30.73
C ALA A 252 12.77 1.18 31.52
N THR A 253 12.86 2.48 31.76
CA THR A 253 13.95 3.13 32.49
C THR A 253 14.11 2.59 33.92
N ASP A 254 12.99 2.27 34.58
CA ASP A 254 12.89 1.78 35.95
C ASP A 254 12.86 0.24 36.06
N ALA A 255 12.95 -0.50 34.95
CA ALA A 255 12.72 -1.95 35.00
C ALA A 255 13.74 -2.72 35.84
N ARG A 256 15.00 -2.26 35.95
CA ARG A 256 16.01 -2.88 36.84
C ARG A 256 15.65 -2.79 38.32
N GLN A 257 14.90 -1.75 38.70
CA GLN A 257 14.45 -1.55 40.08
C GLN A 257 13.19 -2.38 40.36
N ARG A 258 12.37 -2.63 39.33
CA ARG A 258 11.10 -3.34 39.45
C ARG A 258 11.22 -4.86 39.29
N TYR A 259 12.09 -5.33 38.39
CA TYR A 259 12.15 -6.74 38.00
C TYR A 259 13.57 -7.29 38.12
N LYS A 260 13.70 -8.47 38.73
CA LYS A 260 14.98 -9.19 38.83
C LYS A 260 15.43 -9.75 37.48
N ASN A 261 14.48 -10.26 36.70
CA ASN A 261 14.71 -10.84 35.37
C ASN A 261 13.39 -10.87 34.57
N SER A 262 13.45 -11.37 33.34
CA SER A 262 12.27 -11.43 32.45
C SER A 262 11.16 -12.36 32.94
N ALA A 263 11.49 -13.43 33.66
CA ALA A 263 10.50 -14.34 34.24
C ALA A 263 9.79 -13.70 35.44
N ASP A 264 10.54 -13.01 36.29
CA ASP A 264 10.00 -12.20 37.38
C ASP A 264 9.09 -11.09 36.85
N CYS A 265 9.48 -10.41 35.76
CA CYS A 265 8.60 -9.46 35.07
C CYS A 265 7.27 -10.08 34.61
N ALA A 266 7.27 -11.34 34.17
CA ALA A 266 6.05 -12.05 33.79
C ALA A 266 5.18 -12.39 34.99
N VAL A 267 5.78 -12.94 36.05
CA VAL A 267 5.06 -13.26 37.29
C VAL A 267 4.45 -12.01 37.92
N GLN A 268 5.22 -10.92 38.03
CA GLN A 268 4.72 -9.66 38.56
C GLN A 268 3.63 -9.05 37.68
N THR A 269 3.77 -9.09 36.35
CA THR A 269 2.72 -8.59 35.44
C THR A 269 1.42 -9.37 35.63
N PHE A 270 1.50 -10.69 35.78
CA PHE A 270 0.32 -11.52 36.05
C PHE A 270 -0.32 -11.21 37.40
N LYS A 271 0.48 -11.09 38.47
CA LYS A 271 -0.01 -10.81 39.84
C LYS A 271 -0.57 -9.40 39.99
N ASP A 272 0.09 -8.39 39.45
CA ASP A 272 -0.26 -6.99 39.67
C ASP A 272 -1.41 -6.52 38.75
N GLU A 273 -1.41 -6.96 37.49
CA GLU A 273 -2.27 -6.42 36.43
C GLU A 273 -3.22 -7.47 35.83
N GLY A 274 -3.05 -8.75 36.15
CA GLY A 274 -3.87 -9.85 35.65
C GLY A 274 -3.47 -10.34 34.25
N VAL A 275 -4.15 -11.39 33.81
CA VAL A 275 -3.84 -12.09 32.53
C VAL A 275 -4.00 -11.20 31.30
N PHE A 276 -4.98 -10.29 31.28
CA PHE A 276 -5.24 -9.43 30.13
C PHE A 276 -4.15 -8.37 29.91
N ALA A 277 -3.28 -8.13 30.89
CA ALA A 277 -2.16 -7.20 30.78
C ALA A 277 -1.19 -7.58 29.65
N PHE A 278 -1.03 -8.88 29.37
CA PHE A 278 -0.17 -9.41 28.31
C PHE A 278 -0.66 -9.07 26.89
N TRP A 279 -1.89 -8.58 26.74
CA TRP A 279 -2.45 -8.13 25.46
C TRP A 279 -2.66 -6.61 25.37
N LYS A 280 -2.18 -5.83 26.36
CA LYS A 280 -2.19 -4.37 26.30
C LYS A 280 -1.41 -3.89 25.06
N GLY A 281 -2.08 -3.08 24.24
CA GLY A 281 -1.53 -2.59 22.97
C GLY A 281 -1.82 -3.48 21.75
N ALA A 282 -2.65 -4.53 21.88
CA ALA A 282 -3.00 -5.38 20.73
C ALA A 282 -3.74 -4.57 19.64
N THR A 283 -4.68 -3.71 20.04
CA THR A 283 -5.44 -2.84 19.12
C THR A 283 -4.56 -1.97 18.23
N PRO A 284 -3.65 -1.12 18.76
CA PRO A 284 -2.76 -0.33 17.89
C PRO A 284 -1.84 -1.22 17.04
N ARG A 285 -1.40 -2.38 17.55
CA ARG A 285 -0.58 -3.33 16.77
C ARG A 285 -1.35 -3.96 15.60
N LEU A 286 -2.64 -4.28 15.77
CA LEU A 286 -3.51 -4.74 14.69
C LEU A 286 -3.81 -3.62 13.70
N GLY A 287 -4.02 -2.39 14.18
CA GLY A 287 -4.17 -1.22 13.33
C GLY A 287 -2.97 -1.05 12.40
N ARG A 288 -1.74 -1.21 12.93
CA ARG A 288 -0.51 -1.21 12.12
C ARG A 288 -0.56 -2.25 10.99
N LEU A 289 -1.02 -3.47 11.28
CA LEU A 289 -1.09 -4.55 10.28
C LEU A 289 -2.02 -4.18 9.12
N ILE A 290 -3.15 -3.55 9.40
CA ILE A 290 -4.12 -3.10 8.38
C ILE A 290 -3.49 -2.01 7.50
N PHE A 291 -2.89 -0.98 8.11
CA PHE A 291 -2.25 0.09 7.35
C PHE A 291 -1.04 -0.39 6.54
N SER A 292 -0.18 -1.21 7.15
CA SER A 292 0.97 -1.83 6.48
C SER A 292 0.51 -2.68 5.30
N GLY A 293 -0.50 -3.53 5.49
CA GLY A 293 -1.09 -4.33 4.42
C GLY A 293 -1.63 -3.48 3.26
N GLY A 294 -2.35 -2.40 3.55
CA GLY A 294 -2.86 -1.47 2.54
C GLY A 294 -1.75 -0.71 1.80
N ILE A 295 -0.71 -0.25 2.50
CA ILE A 295 0.44 0.44 1.90
C ILE A 295 1.21 -0.51 1.00
N VAL A 296 1.56 -1.70 1.49
CA VAL A 296 2.27 -2.72 0.72
C VAL A 296 1.43 -3.12 -0.50
N PHE A 297 0.13 -3.36 -0.34
CA PHE A 297 -0.75 -3.67 -1.46
C PHE A 297 -0.75 -2.55 -2.50
N THR A 298 -0.90 -1.29 -2.09
CA THR A 298 -0.89 -0.15 -3.02
C THR A 298 0.47 0.06 -3.69
N CYS A 299 1.57 -0.13 -2.96
CA CYS A 299 2.93 0.07 -3.47
C CYS A 299 3.43 -1.09 -4.34
N TYR A 300 2.97 -2.32 -4.10
CA TYR A 300 3.39 -3.51 -4.85
C TYR A 300 2.41 -3.92 -5.96
N GLU A 301 1.11 -3.57 -5.89
CA GLU A 301 0.15 -3.85 -6.97
C GLU A 301 0.27 -2.90 -8.16
N GLU A 302 1.01 -1.80 -8.04
CA GLU A 302 1.37 -1.06 -9.24
C GLU A 302 2.42 -1.88 -10.02
N ASN A 303 1.93 -2.85 -10.79
CA ASN A 303 2.68 -3.59 -11.79
C ASN A 303 3.51 -2.56 -12.59
N PRO A 304 4.83 -2.76 -12.76
CA PRO A 304 5.66 -1.88 -13.58
C PRO A 304 5.03 -1.50 -14.92
N ASP A 305 4.26 -2.41 -15.53
CA ASP A 305 3.53 -2.19 -16.77
C ASP A 305 2.35 -1.21 -16.62
N VAL A 306 1.68 -1.23 -15.46
CA VAL A 306 0.61 -0.28 -15.11
C VAL A 306 1.19 1.11 -14.83
N ILE A 307 2.32 1.19 -14.13
CA ILE A 307 3.03 2.47 -13.92
C ILE A 307 3.46 3.05 -15.26
N PHE A 308 4.07 2.22 -16.11
CA PHE A 308 4.49 2.60 -17.45
C PHE A 308 3.31 3.06 -18.32
N SER A 309 2.20 2.30 -18.34
CA SER A 309 0.96 2.67 -19.01
C SER A 309 0.44 4.03 -18.52
N LYS A 310 0.37 4.27 -17.20
CA LYS A 310 -0.07 5.55 -16.63
C LYS A 310 0.84 6.71 -17.05
N ALA A 311 2.17 6.51 -17.07
CA ALA A 311 3.12 7.51 -17.51
C ALA A 311 2.91 7.88 -19.00
N VAL A 312 2.78 6.87 -19.87
CA VAL A 312 2.48 7.08 -21.30
C VAL A 312 1.15 7.81 -21.49
N SER A 313 0.09 7.40 -20.77
CA SER A 313 -1.21 8.09 -20.79
C SER A 313 -1.08 9.56 -20.39
N LYS A 314 -0.31 9.86 -19.34
CA LYS A 314 -0.13 11.24 -18.84
C LYS A 314 0.58 12.10 -19.88
N ILE A 315 1.63 11.57 -20.52
CA ILE A 315 2.39 12.30 -21.55
C ILE A 315 1.49 12.56 -22.76
N LEU A 316 0.88 11.53 -23.34
CA LEU A 316 0.07 11.68 -24.56
C LEU A 316 -1.17 12.57 -24.39
N ARG A 317 -1.70 12.70 -23.16
CA ARG A 317 -2.91 13.49 -22.89
C ARG A 317 -2.64 14.92 -22.44
N HIS A 318 -1.54 15.14 -21.72
CA HIS A 318 -1.34 16.38 -20.97
C HIS A 318 0.03 17.02 -21.16
N ASP A 319 1.02 16.35 -21.76
CA ASP A 319 2.31 16.98 -22.03
C ASP A 319 2.14 17.95 -23.20
N THR A 320 2.17 19.24 -22.89
CA THR A 320 2.06 20.30 -23.89
C THR A 320 3.35 20.48 -24.70
N ALA A 321 4.48 19.99 -24.20
CA ALA A 321 5.78 20.17 -24.84
C ALA A 321 6.12 19.04 -25.83
N ILE A 322 5.26 18.03 -26.00
CA ILE A 322 5.50 16.95 -26.95
C ILE A 322 4.98 17.32 -28.34
N PRO A 323 5.80 17.17 -29.40
CA PRO A 323 5.32 17.30 -30.77
C PRO A 323 4.24 16.25 -31.04
N MET A 324 3.05 16.72 -31.37
CA MET A 324 1.88 15.88 -31.61
C MET A 324 1.20 16.34 -32.90
N ARG A 325 0.86 15.38 -33.75
CA ARG A 325 0.09 15.61 -34.98
C ARG A 325 -1.36 16.02 -34.65
N GLN A 326 -2.05 16.57 -35.63
CA GLN A 326 -3.42 17.07 -35.50
C GLN A 326 -4.44 15.94 -35.21
N ASP A 327 -4.12 14.71 -35.62
CA ASP A 327 -4.85 13.45 -35.37
C ASP A 327 -4.46 12.76 -34.03
N GLY A 328 -3.57 13.39 -33.25
CA GLY A 328 -3.18 12.97 -31.90
C GLY A 328 -1.99 12.01 -31.86
N TYR A 329 -1.40 11.65 -33.01
CA TYR A 329 -0.23 10.79 -33.05
C TYR A 329 1.06 11.51 -32.66
N VAL A 330 1.87 10.83 -31.86
CA VAL A 330 3.17 11.28 -31.38
C VAL A 330 4.21 10.27 -31.85
N ARG A 331 5.38 10.74 -32.32
CA ARG A 331 6.47 9.84 -32.69
C ARG A 331 7.00 9.13 -31.46
N LEU A 332 7.23 7.82 -31.60
CA LEU A 332 7.66 7.00 -30.47
C LEU A 332 9.02 7.44 -29.90
N LYS A 333 9.92 7.92 -30.76
CA LYS A 333 11.23 8.48 -30.37
C LYS A 333 11.06 9.66 -29.42
N ASP A 334 10.11 10.56 -29.72
CA ASP A 334 9.83 11.74 -28.89
C ASP A 334 9.20 11.34 -27.55
N LEU A 335 8.32 10.33 -27.56
CA LEU A 335 7.75 9.77 -26.33
C LEU A 335 8.83 9.14 -25.43
N LEU A 336 9.66 8.26 -25.99
CA LEU A 336 10.72 7.55 -25.25
C LEU A 336 11.87 8.46 -24.80
N SER A 337 12.01 9.64 -25.39
CA SER A 337 12.98 10.66 -24.95
C SER A 337 12.65 11.26 -23.57
N ARG A 338 11.41 11.08 -23.08
CA ARG A 338 10.94 11.69 -21.83
C ARG A 338 11.60 11.04 -20.60
N PRO A 339 12.04 11.83 -19.60
CA PRO A 339 12.71 11.30 -18.41
C PRO A 339 11.91 10.22 -17.67
N GLN A 340 10.58 10.28 -17.72
CA GLN A 340 9.69 9.32 -17.07
C GLN A 340 9.70 7.93 -17.73
N LEU A 341 10.16 7.81 -18.98
CA LEU A 341 10.19 6.56 -19.76
C LEU A 341 11.62 6.05 -20.01
N ARG A 342 12.61 6.55 -19.26
CA ARG A 342 14.02 6.19 -19.44
C ARG A 342 14.24 4.68 -19.28
N GLY A 343 14.87 4.06 -20.28
CA GLY A 343 15.15 2.62 -20.29
C GLY A 343 14.03 1.75 -20.87
N LYS A 344 12.97 2.36 -21.42
CA LYS A 344 11.90 1.67 -22.14
C LYS A 344 12.15 1.66 -23.65
N ASN A 345 11.64 0.63 -24.33
CA ASN A 345 11.84 0.42 -25.76
C ASN A 345 10.52 0.19 -26.51
N LEU A 346 10.60 -0.05 -27.83
CA LEU A 346 9.45 -0.33 -28.68
C LEU A 346 8.66 -1.56 -28.20
N SER A 347 9.33 -2.64 -27.79
CA SER A 347 8.69 -3.87 -27.32
C SER A 347 7.87 -3.64 -26.04
N ASP A 348 8.36 -2.81 -25.12
CA ASP A 348 7.58 -2.41 -23.93
C ASP A 348 6.28 -1.69 -24.34
N VAL A 349 6.36 -0.84 -25.36
CA VAL A 349 5.24 -0.02 -25.85
C VAL A 349 4.21 -0.87 -26.58
N GLN A 350 4.67 -1.78 -27.46
CA GLN A 350 3.80 -2.77 -28.12
C GLN A 350 3.04 -3.60 -27.09
N TYR A 351 3.73 -4.06 -26.06
CA TYR A 351 3.10 -4.83 -24.99
C TYR A 351 1.98 -4.03 -24.28
N ILE A 352 2.20 -2.78 -23.87
CA ILE A 352 1.12 -2.02 -23.19
C ILE A 352 -0.04 -1.63 -24.11
N VAL A 353 0.15 -1.69 -25.43
CA VAL A 353 -0.91 -1.48 -26.43
C VAL A 353 -1.73 -2.77 -26.55
N GLU A 354 -1.05 -3.91 -26.72
CA GLU A 354 -1.66 -5.24 -26.90
C GLU A 354 -2.31 -5.78 -25.62
N SER A 355 -1.64 -5.62 -24.47
CA SER A 355 -2.09 -6.13 -23.16
C SER A 355 -3.19 -5.26 -22.53
N ASN A 356 -3.71 -4.26 -23.25
CA ASN A 356 -4.67 -3.31 -22.72
C ASN A 356 -6.11 -3.73 -23.03
N ASP A 357 -6.79 -4.33 -22.05
CA ASP A 357 -8.21 -4.68 -22.14
C ASP A 357 -9.13 -3.51 -22.51
N LYS A 358 -8.66 -2.27 -22.31
CA LYS A 358 -9.42 -1.04 -22.59
C LYS A 358 -8.99 -0.35 -23.88
N GLN A 359 -8.12 -0.94 -24.69
CA GLN A 359 -7.66 -0.40 -25.99
C GLN A 359 -7.34 1.10 -25.88
N ARG A 360 -6.50 1.45 -24.90
CA ARG A 360 -6.23 2.85 -24.52
C ARG A 360 -5.33 3.59 -25.50
N TYR A 361 -4.57 2.85 -26.29
CA TYR A 361 -3.55 3.36 -27.19
C TYR A 361 -3.72 2.73 -28.56
N THR A 362 -3.33 3.48 -29.59
CA THR A 362 -3.15 2.96 -30.94
C THR A 362 -1.72 3.20 -31.34
N LEU A 363 -1.08 2.16 -31.91
CA LEU A 363 0.30 2.19 -32.39
C LEU A 363 0.30 1.86 -33.88
N ILE A 364 0.92 2.72 -34.68
CA ILE A 364 1.03 2.57 -36.14
C ILE A 364 2.48 2.75 -36.59
N GLU A 365 2.79 2.23 -37.77
CA GLU A 365 4.07 2.43 -38.44
C GLU A 365 3.83 3.20 -39.74
N GLU A 366 4.47 4.36 -39.90
CA GLU A 366 4.41 5.16 -41.11
C GLU A 366 5.82 5.58 -41.52
N ASN A 367 6.19 5.35 -42.78
CA ASN A 367 7.50 5.73 -43.34
C ASN A 367 8.71 5.22 -42.52
N GLY A 368 8.59 4.06 -41.87
CA GLY A 368 9.64 3.47 -41.03
C GLY A 368 9.79 4.10 -39.63
N ASP A 369 8.88 5.00 -39.24
CA ASP A 369 8.77 5.54 -37.89
C ASP A 369 7.51 5.01 -37.19
N TRP A 370 7.64 4.64 -35.92
CA TRP A 370 6.52 4.24 -35.08
C TRP A 370 5.85 5.47 -34.46
N LEU A 371 4.51 5.54 -34.55
CA LEU A 371 3.70 6.58 -33.93
C LEU A 371 2.66 5.98 -32.99
N ILE A 372 2.45 6.64 -31.86
CA ILE A 372 1.50 6.23 -30.82
C ILE A 372 0.56 7.39 -30.48
N LYS A 373 -0.72 7.07 -30.27
CA LYS A 373 -1.70 8.02 -29.72
C LYS A 373 -2.47 7.41 -28.55
N ALA A 374 -2.98 8.28 -27.68
CA ALA A 374 -4.02 7.89 -26.76
C ALA A 374 -5.36 7.92 -27.50
N ASN A 375 -6.22 6.93 -27.29
CA ASN A 375 -7.48 6.87 -28.02
C ASN A 375 -8.53 7.86 -27.48
N GLN A 376 -8.34 8.36 -26.26
CA GLN A 376 -9.26 9.25 -25.56
C GLN A 376 -8.54 10.13 -24.53
N GLY A 377 -9.17 11.28 -24.21
CA GLY A 377 -8.85 12.09 -23.03
C GLY A 377 -7.74 13.13 -23.20
N HIS A 378 -7.54 13.64 -24.42
CA HIS A 378 -6.60 14.74 -24.67
C HIS A 378 -7.09 16.04 -24.03
N SER A 379 -6.16 16.83 -23.49
CA SER A 379 -6.42 18.20 -23.07
C SER A 379 -6.36 19.22 -24.23
N ARG A 380 -6.02 18.76 -25.44
CA ARG A 380 -5.95 19.55 -26.67
C ARG A 380 -7.04 19.10 -27.64
N GLU A 381 -7.48 20.00 -28.51
CA GLU A 381 -8.32 19.62 -29.65
C GLU A 381 -7.49 18.76 -30.60
N VAL A 382 -7.97 17.54 -30.80
CA VAL A 382 -7.40 16.52 -31.69
C VAL A 382 -8.54 16.06 -32.57
N ASP A 383 -8.30 15.97 -33.88
CA ASP A 383 -9.26 15.40 -34.83
C ASP A 383 -9.34 13.91 -34.57
N VAL A 384 -10.27 13.52 -33.69
CA VAL A 384 -10.64 12.13 -33.50
C VAL A 384 -11.41 11.73 -34.76
N GLU A 385 -10.93 10.69 -35.43
CA GLU A 385 -11.62 10.07 -36.57
C GLU A 385 -12.99 9.56 -36.09
N LEU A 386 -14.01 10.39 -36.31
CA LEU A 386 -15.39 10.16 -35.89
C LEU A 386 -16.20 9.92 -37.15
N VAL A 387 -16.80 8.74 -37.26
CA VAL A 387 -17.71 8.42 -38.37
C VAL A 387 -19.07 8.95 -37.98
N GLU A 388 -19.61 9.90 -38.77
CA GLU A 388 -20.98 10.37 -38.60
C GLU A 388 -21.95 9.22 -38.84
N ILE A 389 -22.88 9.02 -37.91
CA ILE A 389 -23.92 8.00 -38.01
C ILE A 389 -25.09 8.64 -38.74
N VAL A 390 -25.42 8.10 -39.91
CA VAL A 390 -26.45 8.67 -40.79
C VAL A 390 -27.81 7.98 -40.64
N ASP A 391 -27.82 6.73 -40.17
CA ASP A 391 -29.04 5.97 -39.89
C ASP A 391 -29.11 5.54 -38.42
N ALA A 392 -30.25 5.81 -37.78
CA ALA A 392 -30.53 5.39 -36.41
C ALA A 392 -30.55 3.86 -36.26
N SER A 393 -30.81 3.12 -37.35
CA SER A 393 -30.79 1.66 -37.35
C SER A 393 -29.41 1.06 -37.04
N GLU A 394 -28.33 1.82 -37.26
CA GLU A 394 -26.95 1.40 -36.95
C GLU A 394 -26.66 1.34 -35.44
N ILE A 395 -27.41 2.10 -34.64
CA ILE A 395 -27.27 2.24 -33.18
C ILE A 395 -28.63 2.09 -32.49
N PRO A 396 -29.24 0.89 -32.53
CA PRO A 396 -30.60 0.67 -32.03
C PRO A 396 -30.72 0.88 -30.52
N THR A 397 -29.60 1.00 -29.79
CA THR A 397 -29.60 1.23 -28.35
C THR A 397 -28.46 2.18 -27.99
N VAL A 398 -28.81 3.32 -27.38
CA VAL A 398 -27.87 4.34 -26.93
C VAL A 398 -28.17 4.68 -25.48
N ILE A 399 -27.22 4.37 -24.59
CA ILE A 399 -27.41 4.44 -23.14
C ILE A 399 -26.40 5.39 -22.50
N HIS A 400 -26.88 6.25 -21.62
CA HIS A 400 -26.05 7.04 -20.71
C HIS A 400 -26.17 6.55 -19.26
N GLY A 401 -25.04 6.18 -18.65
CA GLY A 401 -24.98 5.74 -17.27
C GLY A 401 -24.66 6.89 -16.31
N THR A 402 -25.53 7.14 -15.33
CA THR A 402 -25.35 8.19 -14.32
C THR A 402 -25.63 7.67 -12.89
N TYR A 403 -25.58 8.57 -11.91
CA TYR A 403 -25.87 8.27 -10.51
C TYR A 403 -27.22 8.89 -10.11
N LEU A 404 -27.95 8.21 -9.22
CA LEU A 404 -29.27 8.64 -8.72
C LEU A 404 -29.29 10.09 -8.21
N ARG A 405 -28.24 10.53 -7.53
CA ARG A 405 -28.09 11.92 -7.04
C ARG A 405 -28.08 12.99 -8.14
N ASN A 406 -27.75 12.61 -9.38
CA ASN A 406 -27.70 13.52 -10.52
C ASN A 406 -29.00 13.50 -11.34
N LEU A 407 -29.90 12.56 -11.08
CA LEU A 407 -31.06 12.31 -11.94
C LEU A 407 -32.00 13.53 -11.98
N SER A 408 -32.34 14.12 -10.83
CA SER A 408 -33.23 15.28 -10.77
C SER A 408 -32.71 16.49 -11.56
N ALA A 409 -31.39 16.71 -11.55
CA ALA A 409 -30.78 17.76 -12.36
C ALA A 409 -30.86 17.43 -13.87
N ILE A 410 -30.61 16.17 -14.23
CA ILE A 410 -30.65 15.70 -15.63
C ILE A 410 -32.08 15.73 -16.19
N GLU A 411 -33.10 15.41 -15.39
CA GLU A 411 -34.51 15.50 -15.79
C GLU A 411 -34.94 16.95 -16.03
N SER A 412 -34.35 17.91 -15.32
CA SER A 412 -34.62 19.35 -15.51
C SER A 412 -33.86 19.95 -16.69
N GLN A 413 -32.56 19.69 -16.82
CA GLN A 413 -31.68 20.40 -17.75
C GLN A 413 -31.29 19.58 -19.00
N GLY A 414 -31.53 18.27 -18.98
CA GLY A 414 -31.00 17.33 -19.97
C GLY A 414 -29.58 16.83 -19.65
N LEU A 415 -29.06 15.98 -20.54
CA LEU A 415 -27.68 15.50 -20.48
C LEU A 415 -26.74 16.57 -21.01
N SER A 416 -25.76 16.99 -20.21
CA SER A 416 -24.77 18.02 -20.59
C SER A 416 -23.42 17.41 -20.97
N LYS A 417 -22.78 17.97 -22.00
CA LYS A 417 -21.37 17.67 -22.31
C LYS A 417 -20.40 18.21 -21.24
N MET A 418 -20.86 19.11 -20.36
CA MET A 418 -20.02 19.80 -19.37
C MET A 418 -18.80 20.45 -20.06
N ASN A 419 -17.59 20.30 -19.51
CA ASN A 419 -16.34 20.81 -20.09
C ASN A 419 -15.74 19.89 -21.17
N ARG A 420 -16.52 18.98 -21.77
CA ARG A 420 -16.05 18.05 -22.81
C ARG A 420 -16.56 18.46 -24.17
N ASN A 421 -15.97 17.87 -25.22
CA ASN A 421 -16.40 18.07 -26.60
C ASN A 421 -17.73 17.35 -26.90
N HIS A 422 -17.92 16.15 -26.34
CA HIS A 422 -19.08 15.30 -26.60
C HIS A 422 -19.63 14.62 -25.33
N ILE A 423 -20.93 14.36 -25.32
CA ILE A 423 -21.60 13.43 -24.41
C ILE A 423 -21.32 12.01 -24.91
N HIS A 424 -20.95 11.12 -23.99
CA HIS A 424 -20.57 9.75 -24.31
C HIS A 424 -21.70 8.79 -23.97
N PHE A 425 -21.97 7.87 -24.89
CA PHE A 425 -22.99 6.85 -24.78
C PHE A 425 -22.42 5.46 -25.07
N ALA A 426 -23.01 4.46 -24.44
CA ALA A 426 -22.74 3.07 -24.72
C ALA A 426 -23.81 2.51 -25.66
N VAL A 427 -23.40 1.58 -26.53
CA VAL A 427 -24.28 0.90 -27.51
C VAL A 427 -25.06 -0.29 -26.92
N GLY A 428 -24.98 -0.51 -25.60
CA GLY A 428 -25.63 -1.63 -24.92
C GLY A 428 -25.35 -1.63 -23.42
N ARG A 429 -25.86 -2.63 -22.70
CA ARG A 429 -25.70 -2.73 -21.24
C ARG A 429 -24.28 -3.20 -20.89
N PRO A 430 -23.77 -2.86 -19.68
CA PRO A 430 -22.51 -3.41 -19.21
C PRO A 430 -22.61 -4.94 -19.10
N GLY A 431 -21.92 -5.68 -19.97
CA GLY A 431 -21.90 -7.15 -19.98
C GLY A 431 -22.41 -7.80 -21.26
N ASP A 432 -23.07 -7.04 -22.15
CA ASP A 432 -23.54 -7.56 -23.43
C ASP A 432 -22.36 -7.84 -24.39
N SER A 433 -22.48 -8.87 -25.23
CA SER A 433 -21.48 -9.24 -26.23
C SER A 433 -21.24 -8.10 -27.22
N GLY A 434 -20.00 -7.60 -27.31
CA GLY A 434 -19.62 -6.48 -28.21
C GLY A 434 -19.63 -5.09 -27.57
N VAL A 435 -20.01 -4.96 -26.29
CA VAL A 435 -19.98 -3.67 -25.56
C VAL A 435 -18.63 -3.50 -24.86
N ILE A 436 -17.73 -2.73 -25.49
CA ILE A 436 -16.48 -2.30 -24.85
C ILE A 436 -16.85 -1.20 -23.83
N SER A 437 -16.75 -1.54 -22.54
CA SER A 437 -17.13 -0.74 -21.35
C SER A 437 -17.02 0.80 -21.51
N GLY A 438 -18.10 1.47 -21.91
CA GLY A 438 -18.22 2.93 -21.92
C GLY A 438 -18.81 3.55 -20.64
N MET A 439 -19.40 2.74 -19.77
CA MET A 439 -20.07 3.17 -18.53
C MET A 439 -19.35 2.68 -17.28
N ARG A 440 -19.34 3.48 -16.19
CA ARG A 440 -18.76 3.03 -14.93
C ARG A 440 -19.64 1.93 -14.32
N ARG A 441 -19.03 0.83 -13.85
CA ARG A 441 -19.72 -0.27 -13.14
C ARG A 441 -20.53 0.18 -11.92
N THR A 442 -20.21 1.35 -11.37
CA THR A 442 -20.86 1.91 -10.19
C THR A 442 -22.09 2.76 -10.50
N CYS A 443 -22.41 3.01 -11.78
CA CYS A 443 -23.62 3.76 -12.14
C CYS A 443 -24.87 2.96 -11.77
N ASN A 444 -25.86 3.64 -11.20
CA ASN A 444 -27.11 3.03 -10.71
C ASN A 444 -28.36 3.60 -11.40
N VAL A 445 -28.16 4.38 -12.46
CA VAL A 445 -29.22 4.89 -13.34
C VAL A 445 -28.74 4.79 -14.79
N LEU A 446 -29.60 4.26 -15.65
CA LEU A 446 -29.40 4.17 -17.10
C LEU A 446 -30.47 5.01 -17.80
N ILE A 447 -30.06 5.90 -18.68
CA ILE A 447 -30.95 6.75 -19.48
C ILE A 447 -30.82 6.29 -20.93
N TYR A 448 -31.93 5.83 -21.51
CA TYR A 448 -32.00 5.39 -22.90
C TYR A 448 -32.43 6.57 -23.76
N ILE A 449 -31.72 6.77 -24.87
CA ILE A 449 -31.95 7.90 -25.78
C ILE A 449 -32.73 7.40 -27.01
N ASN A 450 -33.82 8.09 -27.33
CA ASN A 450 -34.53 7.90 -28.58
C ASN A 450 -33.72 8.57 -29.71
N VAL A 451 -32.84 7.79 -30.34
CA VAL A 451 -31.93 8.25 -31.38
C VAL A 451 -32.70 8.73 -32.60
N SER A 452 -33.73 8.01 -33.03
CA SER A 452 -34.52 8.36 -34.21
C SER A 452 -35.18 9.74 -34.07
N LEU A 453 -35.77 10.02 -32.91
CA LEU A 453 -36.36 11.34 -32.61
C LEU A 453 -35.28 12.43 -32.52
N ALA A 454 -34.14 12.13 -31.90
CA ALA A 454 -33.05 13.08 -31.78
C ALA A 454 -32.43 13.45 -33.15
N MET A 455 -32.22 12.46 -34.02
CA MET A 455 -31.68 12.67 -35.37
C MET A 455 -32.68 13.40 -36.27
N ALA A 456 -33.98 13.10 -36.15
CA ALA A 456 -35.03 13.84 -36.86
C ALA A 456 -35.07 15.33 -36.49
N ASP A 457 -34.78 15.65 -35.22
CA ASP A 457 -34.63 17.02 -34.72
C ASP A 457 -33.23 17.64 -35.00
N GLY A 458 -32.40 16.97 -35.82
CA GLY A 458 -31.10 17.48 -36.30
C GLY A 458 -29.91 17.22 -35.37
N ILE A 459 -30.04 16.36 -34.35
CA ILE A 459 -28.93 16.00 -33.47
C ILE A 459 -28.03 14.98 -34.17
N LYS A 460 -26.78 15.36 -34.37
CA LYS A 460 -25.75 14.47 -34.94
C LYS A 460 -25.20 13.51 -33.89
N PHE A 461 -24.99 12.27 -34.32
CA PHE A 461 -24.29 11.25 -33.56
C PHE A 461 -23.09 10.75 -34.35
N TYR A 462 -22.04 10.37 -33.63
CA TYR A 462 -20.80 9.88 -34.19
C TYR A 462 -20.39 8.58 -33.52
N ARG A 463 -19.75 7.69 -34.28
CA ARG A 463 -19.12 6.47 -33.77
C ARG A 463 -17.62 6.66 -33.74
N SER A 464 -17.02 6.39 -32.58
CA SER A 464 -15.55 6.32 -32.44
C SER A 464 -15.02 4.92 -32.83
N PRO A 465 -13.71 4.78 -33.10
CA PRO A 465 -13.09 3.48 -33.41
C PRO A 465 -13.26 2.41 -32.32
N ASN A 466 -13.47 2.83 -31.07
CA ASN A 466 -13.73 1.94 -29.93
C ASN A 466 -15.23 1.61 -29.73
N ASN A 467 -16.07 1.85 -30.74
CA ASN A 467 -17.50 1.61 -30.72
C ASN A 467 -18.29 2.42 -29.66
N VAL A 468 -17.72 3.52 -29.17
CA VAL A 468 -18.41 4.47 -28.28
C VAL A 468 -19.15 5.49 -29.14
N VAL A 469 -20.42 5.74 -28.80
CA VAL A 469 -21.28 6.72 -29.48
C VAL A 469 -21.14 8.08 -28.80
N LEU A 470 -21.02 9.13 -29.61
CA LEU A 470 -20.73 10.49 -29.18
C LEU A 470 -21.73 11.46 -29.81
N SER A 471 -22.18 12.45 -29.05
CA SER A 471 -22.94 13.58 -29.59
C SER A 471 -22.58 14.87 -28.89
N SER A 472 -22.51 15.96 -29.65
CA SER A 472 -22.33 17.31 -29.09
C SER A 472 -23.61 17.84 -28.46
N GLY A 473 -24.77 17.25 -28.77
CA GLY A 473 -26.08 17.79 -28.46
C GLY A 473 -26.34 19.14 -29.14
N VAL A 474 -27.47 19.77 -28.81
CA VAL A 474 -27.81 21.14 -29.20
C VAL A 474 -27.37 22.06 -28.07
N ASN A 475 -26.53 23.06 -28.36
CA ASN A 475 -25.93 23.95 -27.35
C ASN A 475 -25.20 23.20 -26.22
N GLY A 476 -24.71 21.99 -26.48
CA GLY A 476 -24.03 21.15 -25.49
C GLY A 476 -24.95 20.23 -24.67
N PHE A 477 -26.24 20.15 -24.99
CA PHE A 477 -27.22 19.37 -24.24
C PHE A 477 -28.02 18.41 -25.13
N ILE A 478 -28.40 17.25 -24.56
CA ILE A 478 -29.50 16.43 -25.06
C ILE A 478 -30.68 16.61 -24.10
N ALA A 479 -31.74 17.23 -24.60
CA ALA A 479 -32.92 17.57 -23.82
C ALA A 479 -33.69 16.31 -23.33
N PRO A 480 -34.39 16.39 -22.19
CA PRO A 480 -35.15 15.27 -21.65
C PRO A 480 -36.23 14.70 -22.57
N LYS A 481 -36.73 15.49 -23.53
CA LYS A 481 -37.69 15.02 -24.56
C LYS A 481 -37.17 13.87 -25.42
N TYR A 482 -35.85 13.66 -25.47
CA TYR A 482 -35.23 12.55 -26.20
C TYR A 482 -34.96 11.34 -25.31
N PHE A 483 -35.36 11.35 -24.03
CA PHE A 483 -35.21 10.20 -23.16
C PHE A 483 -36.35 9.23 -23.40
N GLU A 484 -36.04 8.06 -23.96
CA GLU A 484 -37.02 7.01 -24.22
C GLU A 484 -37.49 6.37 -22.90
N ARG A 485 -36.54 6.08 -22.01
CA ARG A 485 -36.82 5.57 -20.66
C ARG A 485 -35.63 5.79 -19.72
N VAL A 486 -35.93 5.85 -18.43
CA VAL A 486 -34.94 5.92 -17.34
C VAL A 486 -35.10 4.69 -16.44
N GLU A 487 -34.03 3.92 -16.30
CA GLU A 487 -33.99 2.70 -15.50
C GLU A 487 -33.10 2.90 -14.27
N LYS A 488 -33.65 2.72 -13.08
CA LYS A 488 -32.88 2.75 -11.82
C LYS A 488 -32.41 1.34 -11.52
N THR A 489 -31.12 1.05 -11.76
CA THR A 489 -30.53 -0.25 -11.47
C THR A 489 -30.24 -0.35 -9.97
N GLY A 490 -31.24 -0.83 -9.23
CA GLY A 490 -31.24 -0.97 -7.78
C GLY A 490 -31.37 -2.42 -7.34
N GLN A 491 -30.42 -3.27 -7.70
CA GLN A 491 -30.03 -4.50 -6.99
C GLN A 491 -28.83 -5.12 -7.74
N ARG A 492 -27.89 -5.71 -6.99
CA ARG A 492 -26.77 -6.47 -7.56
C ARG A 492 -27.31 -7.45 -8.62
N ILE A 493 -26.85 -7.32 -9.86
CA ILE A 493 -26.81 -8.45 -10.78
C ILE A 493 -25.85 -9.44 -10.09
N GLN A 494 -26.38 -10.56 -9.59
CA GLN A 494 -25.58 -11.63 -9.00
C GLN A 494 -24.70 -12.29 -10.05
#